data_AF-F3YB73-F1
#
_entry.id   AF-F3YB73-F1
#
_cell.length_a   1.000
_cell.length_b   1.000
_cell.length_c   1.000
_cell.angle_alpha   90.00
_cell.angle_beta   90.00
_cell.angle_gamma   90.00
#
_symmetry.space_group_name_H-M   'P 1'
#
loop_
_entity.id
_entity.type
_entity.pdbx_description
1 polymer ?
#
loop_
_entity_poly.entity_id
_entity_poly.type
_entity_poly.pdbx_seq_one_letter_code
_entity_poly.pdbx_strand_id
1 'polypeptide(L)'
;MIRFLILIGYMGLMMYLQITSELNQYINVHYKYLATLSMFLAFILAIVQLIVWNQQDTQKELSSDETSHHLHCHGTAKKYSYLMAYFLLVMPLVVGYFFPTVSLDTTIVEAKGFNFPLSQEATAKYADIQIQYLKPDTSIFFNKDVYNQQMKKI
;
A
#
# COMPACT_ATOMS: atom_id res chain seq x y z
N MET A 1 -9.24 17.96 -14.50
CA MET A 1 -9.37 16.61 -15.08
C MET A 1 -8.38 15.64 -14.47
N ILE A 2 -7.08 15.72 -14.84
CA ILE A 2 -6.08 14.72 -14.41
C ILE A 2 -5.92 14.59 -12.89
N ARG A 3 -6.04 15.70 -12.14
CA ARG A 3 -5.95 15.71 -10.67
C ARG A 3 -7.05 14.88 -9.99
N PHE A 4 -8.26 14.91 -10.54
CA PHE A 4 -9.39 14.11 -10.04
C PHE A 4 -9.16 12.62 -10.31
N LEU A 5 -8.74 12.26 -11.53
CA LEU A 5 -8.43 10.89 -11.91
C LEU A 5 -7.33 10.29 -11.04
N ILE A 6 -6.28 11.06 -10.77
CA ILE A 6 -5.19 10.66 -9.87
C ILE A 6 -5.73 10.37 -8.46
N LEU A 7 -6.55 11.27 -7.90
CA LEU A 7 -7.08 11.09 -6.56
C LEU A 7 -8.00 9.87 -6.43
N ILE A 8 -8.88 9.66 -7.40
CA ILE A 8 -9.70 8.45 -7.48
C ILE A 8 -8.82 7.21 -7.65
N GLY A 9 -7.74 7.28 -8.42
CA GLY A 9 -6.78 6.19 -8.55
C GLY A 9 -6.16 5.81 -7.21
N TYR A 10 -5.72 6.79 -6.42
CA TYR A 10 -5.17 6.54 -5.08
C TYR A 10 -6.21 5.99 -4.11
N MET A 11 -7.41 6.56 -4.12
CA MET A 11 -8.52 6.07 -3.30
C MET A 11 -8.89 4.63 -3.67
N GLY A 12 -8.99 4.32 -4.97
CA GLY A 12 -9.30 2.99 -5.50
C GLY A 12 -8.21 1.96 -5.18
N LEU A 13 -6.94 2.35 -5.26
CA LEU A 13 -5.82 1.50 -4.86
C LEU A 13 -5.86 1.19 -3.35
N MET A 14 -6.09 2.20 -2.52
CA MET A 14 -6.26 2.01 -1.07
C MET A 14 -7.50 1.17 -0.73
N MET A 15 -8.57 1.29 -1.52
CA MET A 15 -9.76 0.44 -1.40
C MET A 15 -9.43 -1.01 -1.71
N TYR A 16 -8.78 -1.24 -2.85
CA TYR A 16 -8.38 -2.56 -3.32
C TYR A 16 -7.51 -3.28 -2.29
N LEU A 17 -6.48 -2.61 -1.77
CA LEU A 17 -5.57 -3.17 -0.75
C LEU A 17 -6.28 -3.50 0.57
N GLN A 18 -7.28 -2.70 0.96
CA GLN A 18 -8.05 -2.95 2.19
C GLN A 18 -9.02 -4.13 2.03
N ILE A 19 -9.68 -4.25 0.89
CA ILE A 19 -10.63 -5.34 0.60
C ILE A 19 -9.90 -6.67 0.47
N THR A 20 -8.79 -6.70 -0.27
CA THR A 20 -7.96 -7.89 -0.46
C THR A 20 -7.18 -8.29 0.79
N SER A 21 -7.13 -7.41 1.81
CA SER A 21 -6.32 -7.59 3.02
C SER A 21 -4.80 -7.67 2.78
N GLU A 22 -4.35 -7.38 1.56
CA GLU A 22 -2.94 -7.28 1.16
C GLU A 22 -2.26 -6.06 1.78
N LEU A 23 -3.02 -5.08 2.28
CA LEU A 23 -2.49 -3.91 2.99
C LEU A 23 -1.51 -4.30 4.12
N ASN A 24 -1.70 -5.47 4.74
CA ASN A 24 -0.84 -5.98 5.81
C ASN A 24 0.60 -6.26 5.33
N GLN A 25 0.81 -6.48 4.02
CA GLN A 25 2.14 -6.67 3.45
C GLN A 25 2.92 -5.34 3.34
N TYR A 26 2.21 -4.20 3.30
CA TYR A 26 2.79 -2.88 3.10
C TYR A 26 2.97 -2.08 4.38
N ILE A 27 2.07 -2.25 5.35
CA ILE A 27 2.09 -1.55 6.63
C ILE A 27 1.77 -2.52 7.77
N ASN A 28 2.31 -2.24 8.94
CA ASN A 28 1.96 -2.99 10.15
C ASN A 28 0.44 -2.91 10.41
N VAL A 29 -0.16 -4.08 10.62
CA VAL A 29 -1.59 -4.31 10.90
C VAL A 29 -2.15 -3.39 11.99
N HIS A 30 -1.36 -3.07 13.02
CA HIS A 30 -1.76 -2.19 14.11
C HIS A 30 -2.15 -0.78 13.61
N TYR A 31 -1.52 -0.31 12.54
CA TYR A 31 -1.72 1.02 11.98
C TYR A 31 -2.68 1.07 10.78
N LYS A 32 -3.40 -0.03 10.52
CA LYS A 32 -4.37 -0.11 9.40
C LYS A 32 -5.42 1.02 9.43
N TYR A 33 -5.78 1.51 10.62
CA TYR A 33 -6.71 2.63 10.78
C TYR A 33 -6.24 3.92 10.09
N LEU A 34 -4.92 4.16 10.02
CA LEU A 34 -4.36 5.33 9.32
C LEU A 34 -4.63 5.26 7.82
N ALA A 35 -4.50 4.06 7.23
CA ALA A 35 -4.81 3.85 5.82
C ALA A 35 -6.30 4.08 5.54
N THR A 36 -7.19 3.55 6.38
CA THR A 36 -8.64 3.80 6.27
C THR A 36 -8.99 5.28 6.40
N LEU A 37 -8.34 6.01 7.31
CA LEU A 37 -8.53 7.46 7.44
C LEU A 37 -8.03 8.22 6.21
N SER A 38 -6.85 7.86 5.68
CA SER A 38 -6.29 8.49 4.48
C SER A 38 -7.18 8.30 3.25
N MET A 39 -7.84 7.14 3.14
CA MET A 39 -8.80 6.83 2.08
C MET A 39 -10.02 7.75 2.16
N PHE A 40 -10.56 7.95 3.36
CA PHE A 40 -11.69 8.84 3.56
C PHE A 40 -11.33 10.30 3.24
N LEU A 41 -10.13 10.73 3.64
CA LEU A 41 -9.62 12.06 3.32
C LEU A 41 -9.45 12.25 1.81
N ALA A 42 -8.91 11.25 1.11
CA ALA A 42 -8.78 11.26 -0.35
C ALA A 42 -10.15 11.32 -1.04
N PHE A 43 -11.17 10.65 -0.50
CA PHE A 43 -12.54 10.72 -1.02
C PHE A 43 -13.12 12.13 -0.92
N ILE A 44 -12.98 12.80 0.23
CA ILE A 44 -13.42 14.19 0.39
C ILE A 44 -12.72 15.11 -0.62
N LEU A 45 -11.40 14.98 -0.73
CA LEU A 45 -10.63 15.78 -1.68
C LEU A 45 -11.03 15.50 -3.14
N ALA A 46 -11.43 14.26 -3.47
CA ALA A 46 -11.89 13.90 -4.81
C ALA A 46 -13.22 14.59 -5.14
N ILE A 47 -14.15 14.64 -4.17
CA ILE A 47 -15.40 15.40 -4.30
C ILE A 47 -15.12 16.89 -4.52
N VAL A 48 -14.23 17.49 -3.71
CA VAL A 48 -13.84 18.89 -3.88
C VAL A 48 -13.27 19.12 -5.28
N GLN A 49 -12.39 18.23 -5.74
CA GLN A 49 -11.79 18.33 -7.07
C GLN A 49 -12.83 18.16 -8.21
N LEU A 50 -13.89 17.38 -7.99
CA LEU A 50 -15.03 17.24 -8.92
C LEU A 50 -15.88 18.51 -8.95
N ILE A 51 -16.17 19.11 -7.80
CA ILE A 51 -16.95 20.37 -7.72
C ILE A 51 -16.18 21.50 -8.41
N VAL A 52 -14.88 21.65 -8.11
CA VAL A 52 -14.01 22.65 -8.74
C VAL A 52 -13.94 22.43 -10.25
N TRP A 53 -13.92 21.18 -10.70
CA TRP A 53 -14.00 20.87 -12.12
C TRP A 53 -15.32 21.36 -12.72
N ASN A 54 -16.46 20.98 -12.15
CA ASN A 54 -17.77 21.39 -12.67
C ASN A 54 -17.92 22.92 -12.77
N GLN A 55 -17.33 23.68 -11.84
CA GLN A 55 -17.33 25.15 -11.87
C GLN A 55 -16.39 25.75 -12.92
N GLN A 56 -15.25 25.10 -13.21
CA GLN A 56 -14.30 25.57 -14.23
C GLN A 56 -14.83 25.43 -15.65
N ASP A 57 -15.65 24.41 -15.92
CA ASP A 57 -16.24 24.22 -17.24
C ASP A 57 -17.32 25.29 -17.53
N THR A 58 -18.13 25.66 -16.53
CA THR A 58 -19.10 26.78 -16.64
C THR A 58 -18.43 28.13 -16.92
N GLN A 59 -17.22 28.36 -16.40
CA GLN A 59 -16.51 29.64 -16.57
C GLN A 59 -15.83 29.75 -17.95
N LYS A 60 -15.44 28.62 -18.56
CA LYS A 60 -14.78 28.57 -19.86
C LYS A 60 -15.71 28.85 -21.05
N GLU A 61 -16.99 28.53 -20.95
CA GLU A 61 -17.95 28.82 -22.02
C GLU A 61 -18.30 30.32 -22.11
N LEU A 62 -18.18 31.08 -21.01
CA LEU A 62 -18.43 32.53 -21.01
C LEU A 62 -17.18 33.37 -21.36
N SER A 63 -16.01 32.75 -21.42
CA SER A 63 -14.72 33.42 -21.65
C SER A 63 -13.98 32.77 -22.83
N SER A 64 -14.53 32.93 -24.03
CA SER A 64 -13.77 32.77 -25.29
C SER A 64 -12.84 33.95 -25.57
N ASP A 65 -12.35 34.62 -24.54
CA ASP A 65 -11.33 35.65 -24.68
C ASP A 65 -10.47 35.65 -23.42
N GLU A 66 -9.17 35.45 -23.63
CA GLU A 66 -8.08 35.96 -22.79
C GLU A 66 -8.29 35.85 -21.26
N THR A 67 -7.81 34.78 -20.62
CA THR A 67 -7.00 34.92 -19.39
C THR A 67 -6.46 33.58 -18.89
N SER A 68 -5.28 33.26 -19.40
CA SER A 68 -4.31 32.36 -18.79
C SER A 68 -3.83 32.91 -17.44
N HIS A 69 -4.63 32.74 -16.39
CA HIS A 69 -4.15 32.92 -15.03
C HIS A 69 -3.83 31.55 -14.43
N HIS A 70 -2.56 31.17 -14.49
CA HIS A 70 -1.77 30.77 -13.31
C HIS A 70 -0.35 30.39 -13.76
N LEU A 71 0.56 31.36 -13.56
CA LEU A 71 1.92 31.22 -13.02
C LEU A 71 2.93 32.02 -13.85
N HIS A 72 3.32 33.17 -13.32
CA HIS A 72 4.35 34.02 -13.89
C HIS A 72 5.70 33.27 -14.05
N CYS A 73 6.29 33.51 -15.22
CA CYS A 73 7.70 33.66 -15.56
C CYS A 73 8.69 32.47 -15.65
N HIS A 74 9.38 32.52 -16.80
CA HIS A 74 10.68 32.03 -17.29
C HIS A 74 11.06 30.54 -17.32
N GLY A 75 11.40 30.09 -18.53
CA GLY A 75 12.21 28.89 -18.81
C GLY A 75 11.47 27.80 -19.58
N THR A 76 11.90 27.53 -20.81
CA THR A 76 11.49 26.37 -21.65
C THR A 76 11.66 25.01 -20.93
N ALA A 77 12.41 24.98 -19.82
CA ALA A 77 12.54 23.87 -18.89
C ALA A 77 11.25 23.52 -18.10
N LYS A 78 10.27 24.43 -17.96
CA LYS A 78 9.06 24.22 -17.15
C LYS A 78 8.14 23.09 -17.67
N LYS A 79 8.09 22.85 -18.98
CA LYS A 79 7.19 21.80 -19.53
C LYS A 79 7.59 20.39 -19.06
N TYR A 80 8.89 20.12 -19.03
CA TYR A 80 9.43 18.85 -18.52
C TYR A 80 9.22 18.70 -17.01
N SER A 81 9.29 19.78 -16.23
CA SER A 81 9.07 19.70 -14.78
C SER A 81 7.62 19.34 -14.43
N TYR A 82 6.63 19.86 -15.15
CA TYR A 82 5.23 19.46 -14.95
C TYR A 82 5.00 18.00 -15.35
N LEU A 83 5.54 17.57 -16.50
CA LEU A 83 5.45 16.19 -16.95
C LEU A 83 6.10 15.23 -15.95
N MET A 84 7.29 15.58 -15.44
CA MET A 84 8.00 14.81 -14.43
C MET A 84 7.22 14.73 -13.11
N ALA A 85 6.59 15.83 -12.68
CA ALA A 85 5.76 15.84 -11.48
C ALA A 85 4.54 14.91 -11.62
N TYR A 86 3.85 14.94 -12.76
CA TYR A 86 2.73 14.02 -13.03
C TYR A 86 3.20 12.57 -13.15
N PHE A 87 4.34 12.33 -13.79
CA PHE A 87 4.95 11.01 -13.89
C PHE A 87 5.27 10.43 -12.50
N LEU A 88 5.92 11.21 -11.64
CA LEU A 88 6.23 10.82 -10.25
C LEU A 88 4.97 10.48 -9.46
N LEU A 89 3.87 11.19 -9.71
CA LEU A 89 2.60 11.00 -9.01
C LEU A 89 1.82 9.78 -9.53
N VAL A 90 1.89 9.48 -10.83
CA VAL A 90 1.19 8.35 -11.46
C VAL A 90 1.97 7.04 -11.29
N MET A 91 3.30 7.09 -11.22
CA MET A 91 4.15 5.90 -11.13
C MET A 91 3.76 4.94 -10.00
N PRO A 92 3.50 5.38 -8.74
CA PRO A 92 3.07 4.48 -7.67
C PRO A 92 1.71 3.81 -7.93
N LEU A 93 0.80 4.48 -8.64
CA LEU A 93 -0.49 3.88 -9.03
C LEU A 93 -0.28 2.76 -10.02
N VAL A 94 0.59 2.96 -11.02
CA VAL A 94 0.93 1.92 -11.99
C VAL A 94 1.59 0.74 -11.28
N VAL A 95 2.57 0.99 -10.41
CA VAL A 95 3.24 -0.08 -9.68
C VAL A 95 2.25 -0.87 -8.83
N GLY A 96 1.40 -0.21 -8.04
CA GLY A 96 0.48 -0.92 -7.14
C GLY A 96 -0.67 -1.65 -7.84
N TYR A 97 -1.05 -1.28 -9.06
CA TYR A 97 -2.06 -2.02 -9.83
C TYR A 97 -1.49 -3.15 -10.69
N PHE A 98 -0.29 -2.97 -11.27
CA PHE A 98 0.26 -3.91 -12.25
C PHE A 98 1.25 -4.91 -11.65
N PHE A 99 1.86 -4.62 -10.49
CA PHE A 99 2.74 -5.58 -9.83
C PHE A 99 1.94 -6.47 -8.89
N PRO A 100 2.01 -7.81 -9.06
CA PRO A 100 1.33 -8.73 -8.17
C PRO A 100 1.95 -8.67 -6.76
N THR A 101 1.10 -8.77 -5.74
CA THR A 101 1.52 -8.91 -4.35
C THR A 101 2.00 -10.34 -4.10
N VAL A 102 3.25 -10.62 -4.46
CA VAL A 102 3.86 -11.92 -4.17
C VAL A 102 4.52 -11.84 -2.80
N SER A 103 3.99 -12.60 -1.84
CA SER A 103 4.75 -12.95 -0.64
C SER A 103 5.92 -13.83 -1.09
N LEU A 104 7.16 -13.45 -0.76
CA LEU A 104 8.32 -14.32 -0.93
C LEU A 104 8.01 -15.62 -0.17
N ASP A 105 7.66 -16.68 -0.90
CA ASP A 105 7.40 -17.98 -0.32
C ASP A 105 8.58 -18.34 0.60
N THR A 106 8.26 -18.79 1.81
CA THR A 106 9.22 -19.23 2.83
C THR A 106 10.13 -20.37 2.36
N THR A 107 9.92 -20.86 1.14
CA THR A 107 10.79 -21.80 0.43
C THR A 107 12.21 -21.27 0.23
N ILE A 108 12.47 -19.96 0.25
CA ILE A 108 13.85 -19.43 0.28
C ILE A 108 14.57 -19.82 1.58
N VAL A 109 13.84 -19.94 2.69
CA VAL A 109 14.40 -20.34 3.99
C VAL A 109 14.53 -21.87 4.09
N GLU A 110 13.58 -22.62 3.51
CA GLU A 110 13.73 -24.08 3.33
C GLU A 110 14.92 -24.43 2.42
N ALA A 111 15.10 -23.72 1.31
CA ALA A 111 16.22 -23.91 0.39
C ALA A 111 17.58 -23.50 1.01
N LYS A 112 17.56 -22.61 2.01
CA LYS A 112 18.75 -22.26 2.81
C LYS A 112 19.11 -23.32 3.86
N GLY A 113 18.35 -24.41 3.98
CA GLY A 113 18.78 -25.57 4.77
C GLY A 113 18.98 -25.25 6.25
N PHE A 114 18.17 -24.37 6.83
CA PHE A 114 18.11 -24.16 8.27
C PHE A 114 17.51 -25.41 8.94
N ASN A 115 18.32 -26.46 9.05
CA ASN A 115 18.07 -27.54 10.00
C ASN A 115 18.37 -26.97 11.38
N PHE A 116 17.33 -26.60 12.12
CA PHE A 116 17.48 -26.51 13.56
C PHE A 116 17.78 -27.94 14.03
N PRO A 117 19.00 -28.25 14.53
CA PRO A 117 19.21 -29.54 15.15
C PRO A 117 18.22 -29.57 16.32
N LEU A 118 17.15 -30.34 16.17
CA LEU A 118 16.21 -30.64 17.23
C LEU A 118 16.99 -31.45 18.27
N SER A 119 17.82 -30.77 19.05
CA SER A 119 18.43 -31.17 20.31
C SER A 119 18.70 -32.66 20.52
N GLN A 120 19.11 -33.42 19.50
CA GLN A 120 19.39 -34.85 19.64
C GLN A 120 20.46 -35.05 20.72
N GLU A 121 21.36 -34.08 20.86
CA GLU A 121 22.41 -34.05 21.88
C GLU A 121 21.92 -33.68 23.29
N ALA A 122 20.88 -32.85 23.45
CA ALA A 122 20.35 -32.48 24.77
C ALA A 122 19.30 -33.47 25.28
N THR A 123 18.51 -34.09 24.38
CA THR A 123 17.62 -35.20 24.70
C THR A 123 18.41 -36.47 25.04
N ALA A 124 19.57 -36.69 24.42
CA ALA A 124 20.45 -37.82 24.76
C ALA A 124 21.11 -37.68 26.15
N LYS A 125 21.35 -36.45 26.63
CA LYS A 125 21.98 -36.19 27.93
C LYS A 125 21.00 -36.23 29.11
N TYR A 126 19.71 -36.03 28.84
CA TYR A 126 18.65 -36.10 29.84
C TYR A 126 17.38 -36.71 29.21
N ALA A 127 17.26 -38.02 29.32
CA ALA A 127 16.22 -38.83 28.66
C ALA A 127 14.78 -38.53 29.11
N ASP A 128 14.58 -37.68 30.12
CA ASP A 128 13.28 -37.40 30.76
C ASP A 128 12.84 -35.93 30.70
N ILE A 129 13.63 -35.05 30.08
CA ILE A 129 13.21 -33.66 29.83
C ILE A 129 12.86 -33.45 28.36
N GLN A 130 11.55 -33.36 28.09
CA GLN A 130 11.06 -32.81 26.83
C GLN A 130 11.37 -31.31 26.81
N ILE A 131 12.33 -30.90 25.99
CA ILE A 131 12.66 -29.48 25.81
C ILE A 131 11.51 -28.84 25.02
N GLN A 132 10.55 -28.26 25.74
CA GLN A 132 9.45 -27.53 25.12
C GLN A 132 9.94 -26.13 24.75
N TYR A 133 10.19 -25.90 23.47
CA TYR A 133 10.38 -24.54 22.97
C TYR A 133 9.02 -23.84 23.03
N LEU A 134 8.88 -22.85 23.91
CA LEU A 134 7.73 -21.96 23.87
C LEU A 134 7.77 -21.22 22.54
N LYS A 135 6.69 -21.35 21.76
CA LYS A 135 6.56 -20.59 20.53
C LYS A 135 6.46 -19.11 20.89
N PRO A 136 7.21 -18.23 20.22
CA PRO A 136 7.01 -16.80 20.36
C PRO A 136 5.60 -16.46 19.90
N ASP A 137 4.93 -15.57 20.64
CA ASP A 137 3.64 -15.04 20.22
C ASP A 137 3.83 -14.18 18.96
N THR A 138 3.34 -14.69 17.84
CA THR A 138 3.41 -14.01 16.54
C THR A 138 2.12 -13.26 16.19
N SER A 139 1.13 -13.25 17.09
CA SER A 139 -0.18 -12.63 16.84
C SER A 139 -0.10 -11.14 16.49
N ILE A 140 0.95 -10.43 16.93
CA ILE A 140 1.18 -9.02 16.61
C ILE A 140 1.51 -8.76 15.14
N PHE A 141 1.98 -9.77 14.41
CA PHE A 141 2.42 -9.64 13.02
C PHE A 141 1.34 -10.06 12.02
N PHE A 142 0.29 -10.74 12.49
CA PHE A 142 -0.73 -11.34 11.65
C PHE A 142 -2.11 -10.81 12.01
N ASN A 143 -3.00 -10.76 11.02
CA ASN A 143 -4.42 -10.57 11.30
C ASN A 143 -4.96 -11.82 12.01
N LYS A 144 -5.97 -11.68 12.88
CA LYS A 144 -6.53 -12.75 13.69
C LYS A 144 -6.92 -13.98 12.87
N ASP A 145 -7.53 -13.77 11.70
CA ASP A 145 -7.96 -14.88 10.82
C ASP A 145 -6.77 -15.64 10.22
N VAL A 146 -5.74 -14.91 9.77
CA VAL A 146 -4.51 -15.49 9.20
C VAL A 146 -3.69 -16.18 10.28
N TYR A 147 -3.56 -15.56 11.45
CA TYR A 147 -2.93 -16.16 12.63
C TYR A 147 -3.60 -17.48 13.00
N ASN A 148 -4.93 -17.51 13.08
CA ASN A 148 -5.68 -18.73 13.39
C ASN A 148 -5.52 -19.81 12.30
N GLN A 149 -5.51 -19.43 11.01
CA GLN A 149 -5.24 -20.38 9.93
C GLN A 149 -3.84 -20.97 10.02
N GLN A 150 -2.83 -20.14 10.34
CA GLN A 150 -1.45 -20.58 10.49
C GLN A 150 -1.29 -21.49 11.72
N MET A 151 -1.98 -21.18 12.83
CA MET A 151 -2.01 -22.03 14.02
C MET A 151 -2.77 -23.34 13.80
N LYS A 152 -3.72 -23.40 12.85
CA LYS A 152 -4.50 -24.61 12.51
C LYS A 152 -3.80 -25.52 11.49
N LYS A 153 -2.88 -24.98 10.67
CA LYS A 153 -2.07 -25.76 9.72
C LYS A 153 -0.92 -26.51 10.39
N ILE A 154 -0.67 -26.24 11.67
CA ILE A 154 0.37 -26.86 12.49
C ILE A 154 -0.29 -27.90 13.41
#